data_AF-V7BJS4-F1
#
_entry.id   AF-V7BJS4-F1
#
_cell.length_a   1.000
_cell.length_b   1.000
_cell.length_c   1.000
_cell.angle_alpha   90.00
_cell.angle_beta   90.00
_cell.angle_gamma   90.00
#
_symmetry.space_group_name_H-M   'P 1'
#
loop_
_entity.id
_entity.type
_entity.pdbx_description
1 polymer ?
#
loop_
_entity_poly.entity_id
_entity_poly.type
_entity_poly.pdbx_seq_one_letter_code
_entity_poly.pdbx_strand_id
1 'polypeptide(L)'
;VLIRRAQVPDELPGSYKVNAGQDIMISVYNIHRSSEVWDRAEEFMPERFDLDGPVPNETNTDFRFIPFSGGPRKCVGDQFALMEAIVALAIFIQHMNFELVPDQNISMTTGATIHTTNGLYMKLSQRLK
;
A
#
# COMPACT_ATOMS: atom_id res chain seq x y z
N VAL A 1 1.87 -3.39 8.40
CA VAL A 1 1.23 -2.97 9.67
C VAL A 1 1.93 -1.74 10.21
N LEU A 2 1.22 -0.81 10.86
CA LEU A 2 1.84 0.30 11.59
C LEU A 2 1.70 0.06 13.11
N ILE A 3 2.79 0.23 13.85
CA ILE A 3 2.83 0.00 15.31
C ILE A 3 2.99 1.32 16.06
N ARG A 4 2.24 1.48 17.14
CA ARG A 4 2.32 2.62 18.08
C ARG A 4 2.19 2.11 19.51
N ARG A 5 2.54 2.97 20.48
CA ARG A 5 2.30 2.75 21.90
C ARG A 5 1.76 4.02 22.53
N ALA A 6 0.64 3.93 23.22
CA ALA A 6 0.07 5.06 23.96
C ALA A 6 1.04 5.50 25.07
N GLN A 7 1.41 6.79 25.10
CA GLN A 7 2.33 7.32 26.12
C GLN A 7 1.58 7.77 27.39
N VAL A 8 0.32 8.15 27.23
CA VAL A 8 -0.61 8.56 28.28
C VAL A 8 -1.95 7.86 28.05
N PRO A 9 -2.85 7.79 29.05
CA PRO A 9 -4.22 7.36 28.81
C PRO A 9 -4.90 8.27 27.79
N ASP A 10 -5.71 7.68 26.91
CA ASP A 10 -6.39 8.39 25.82
C ASP A 10 -7.72 7.71 25.47
N GLU A 11 -8.58 8.40 24.74
CA GLU A 11 -9.85 7.88 24.23
C GLU A 11 -9.88 7.96 22.69
N LEU A 12 -9.94 6.79 22.05
CA LEU A 12 -10.05 6.66 20.60
C LEU A 12 -11.49 6.97 20.13
N PRO A 13 -11.70 7.34 18.86
CA PRO A 13 -13.02 7.49 18.27
C PRO A 13 -13.91 6.26 18.50
N GLY A 14 -15.18 6.47 18.88
CA GLY A 14 -16.08 5.39 19.32
C GLY A 14 -16.01 5.10 20.82
N SER A 15 -15.39 5.98 21.60
CA SER A 15 -15.27 5.90 23.07
C SER A 15 -14.51 4.69 23.59
N TYR A 16 -13.52 4.23 22.83
CA TYR A 16 -12.61 3.16 23.26
C TYR A 16 -11.43 3.74 24.05
N LYS A 17 -11.33 3.40 25.33
CA LYS A 17 -10.26 3.88 26.20
C LYS A 17 -8.99 3.03 26.03
N VAL A 18 -7.85 3.69 25.95
CA VAL A 18 -6.51 3.07 25.99
C VAL A 18 -5.72 3.63 27.16
N ASN A 19 -4.96 2.77 27.84
CA ASN A 19 -4.10 3.19 28.95
C ASN A 19 -2.69 3.51 28.44
N ALA A 20 -1.93 4.29 29.22
CA ALA A 20 -0.49 4.45 29.00
C ALA A 20 0.19 3.08 28.94
N GLY A 21 1.09 2.90 27.98
CA GLY A 21 1.80 1.64 27.73
C GLY A 21 1.09 0.66 26.79
N GLN A 22 -0.18 0.90 26.42
CA GLN A 22 -0.91 0.02 25.50
C GLN A 22 -0.29 0.04 24.09
N ASP A 23 0.06 -1.14 23.58
CA ASP A 23 0.50 -1.31 22.19
C ASP A 23 -0.70 -1.29 21.23
N ILE A 24 -0.54 -0.55 20.13
CA ILE A 24 -1.57 -0.31 19.13
C ILE A 24 -1.05 -0.77 17.77
N MET A 25 -1.86 -1.58 17.10
CA MET A 25 -1.58 -2.11 15.77
C MET A 25 -2.63 -1.59 14.78
N ILE A 26 -2.20 -0.81 13.79
CA ILE A 26 -3.06 -0.35 12.70
C ILE A 26 -2.84 -1.29 11.51
N SER A 27 -3.84 -2.12 11.21
CA SER A 27 -3.83 -2.98 10.03
C SER A 27 -4.19 -2.19 8.78
N VAL A 28 -3.19 -1.57 8.16
CA VAL A 28 -3.33 -0.89 6.86
C VAL A 28 -3.86 -1.84 5.78
N TYR A 29 -3.48 -3.12 5.83
CA TYR A 29 -4.00 -4.15 4.94
C TYR A 29 -5.53 -4.27 5.06
N ASN A 30 -6.06 -4.33 6.28
CA ASN A 30 -7.51 -4.39 6.50
C ASN A 30 -8.20 -3.12 6.01
N ILE A 31 -7.64 -1.94 6.28
CA ILE A 31 -8.23 -0.66 5.84
C ILE A 31 -8.31 -0.59 4.31
N HIS A 32 -7.24 -0.96 3.61
CA HIS A 32 -7.18 -0.88 2.13
C HIS A 32 -8.03 -1.95 1.44
N ARG A 33 -8.44 -3.00 2.14
CA ARG A 33 -9.24 -4.13 1.62
C ARG A 33 -10.61 -4.29 2.27
N SER A 34 -11.00 -3.37 3.15
CA SER A 34 -12.29 -3.44 3.82
C SER A 34 -13.42 -3.07 2.85
N SER A 35 -14.45 -3.91 2.77
CA SER A 35 -15.69 -3.60 2.05
C SER A 35 -16.47 -2.43 2.68
N GLU A 36 -16.21 -2.10 3.94
CA GLU A 36 -16.79 -0.93 4.61
C GLU A 36 -16.09 0.38 4.20
N VAL A 37 -14.92 0.29 3.57
CA VAL A 37 -14.09 1.45 3.18
C VAL A 37 -14.04 1.62 1.66
N TRP A 38 -14.01 0.51 0.92
CA TRP A 38 -13.82 0.49 -0.53
C TRP A 38 -14.86 -0.39 -1.22
N ASP A 39 -15.49 0.15 -2.26
CA ASP A 39 -16.22 -0.66 -3.23
C ASP A 39 -15.25 -1.57 -3.99
N ARG A 40 -15.62 -2.85 -4.15
CA ARG A 40 -14.79 -3.86 -4.84
C ARG A 40 -13.35 -3.85 -4.32
N ALA A 41 -13.20 -3.93 -2.99
CA ALA A 41 -11.94 -3.74 -2.28
C ALA A 41 -10.82 -4.74 -2.67
N GLU A 42 -11.20 -5.92 -3.17
CA GLU A 42 -10.28 -6.98 -3.58
C GLU A 42 -9.85 -6.89 -5.06
N GLU A 43 -10.48 -6.02 -5.86
CA GLU A 43 -10.19 -5.88 -7.29
C GLU A 43 -9.08 -4.84 -7.55
N PHE A 44 -8.11 -5.21 -8.40
CA PHE A 44 -7.11 -4.28 -8.92
C PHE A 44 -7.75 -3.37 -9.98
N MET A 45 -8.13 -2.16 -9.56
CA MET A 45 -8.78 -1.16 -10.41
C MET A 45 -8.08 0.19 -10.26
N PRO A 46 -7.05 0.48 -11.06
CA PRO A 46 -6.39 1.79 -11.06
C PRO A 46 -7.35 2.96 -11.28
N GLU A 47 -8.40 2.74 -12.08
CA GLU A 47 -9.40 3.73 -12.49
C GLU A 47 -10.32 4.17 -11.34
N ARG A 48 -10.21 3.55 -10.15
CA ARG A 48 -10.89 4.05 -8.95
C ARG A 48 -10.39 5.43 -8.52
N PHE A 49 -9.20 5.80 -8.98
CA PHE A 49 -8.61 7.11 -8.74
C PHE A 49 -8.75 7.96 -10.00
N ASP A 50 -9.22 9.19 -9.83
CA ASP A 50 -9.37 10.14 -10.92
C ASP A 50 -7.99 10.46 -11.53
N LEU A 51 -7.84 10.20 -12.83
CA LEU A 51 -6.59 10.38 -13.56
C LEU A 51 -6.20 11.86 -13.66
N ASP A 52 -7.19 12.74 -13.77
CA ASP A 52 -6.99 14.20 -13.84
C ASP A 52 -7.03 14.85 -12.44
N GLY A 53 -7.30 14.04 -11.41
CA GLY A 53 -7.38 14.46 -10.01
C GLY A 53 -6.03 14.45 -9.28
N PRO A 54 -6.02 14.86 -8.00
CA PRO A 54 -4.82 14.77 -7.18
C PRO A 54 -4.45 13.30 -6.91
N VAL A 55 -3.14 13.01 -6.88
CA VAL A 55 -2.64 11.68 -6.51
C VAL A 55 -3.18 11.29 -5.12
N PRO A 56 -3.81 10.10 -4.97
CA PRO A 56 -4.43 9.70 -3.71
C PRO A 56 -3.38 9.52 -2.60
N ASN A 57 -3.68 10.05 -1.42
CA ASN A 57 -2.85 9.97 -0.21
C ASN A 57 -3.73 9.98 1.05
N GLU A 58 -3.10 9.91 2.23
CA GLU A 58 -3.81 9.84 3.50
C GLU A 58 -4.65 11.08 3.80
N THR A 59 -4.26 12.24 3.27
CA THR A 59 -4.94 13.51 3.55
C THR A 59 -6.17 13.68 2.65
N ASN A 60 -6.04 13.48 1.34
CA ASN A 60 -7.16 13.68 0.41
C ASN A 60 -8.15 12.50 0.36
N THR A 61 -7.78 11.34 0.94
CA THR A 61 -8.69 10.20 1.12
C THR A 61 -9.24 10.07 2.54
N ASP A 62 -8.87 10.97 3.46
CA ASP A 62 -9.20 10.90 4.89
C ASP A 62 -8.84 9.53 5.49
N PHE A 63 -7.57 9.14 5.35
CA PHE A 63 -6.98 7.89 5.82
C PHE A 63 -7.59 6.59 5.26
N ARG A 64 -8.47 6.66 4.26
CA ARG A 64 -8.94 5.46 3.53
C ARG A 64 -7.81 4.80 2.73
N PHE A 65 -6.87 5.60 2.21
CA PHE A 65 -5.65 5.17 1.56
C PHE A 65 -4.42 5.71 2.30
N ILE A 66 -3.50 4.83 2.72
CA ILE A 66 -2.38 5.13 3.63
C ILE A 66 -1.09 4.50 3.09
N PRO A 67 -0.59 4.92 1.92
CA PRO A 67 0.60 4.31 1.31
C PRO A 67 1.89 4.66 2.06
N PHE A 68 1.93 5.83 2.71
CA PHE A 68 3.15 6.40 3.28
C PHE A 68 3.00 6.85 4.76
N SER A 69 2.18 6.13 5.54
CA SER A 69 1.80 6.54 6.91
C SER A 69 1.07 7.90 6.89
N GLY A 70 1.05 8.63 8.00
CA GLY A 70 0.47 9.96 8.11
C GLY A 70 0.88 10.70 9.39
N GLY A 71 0.40 11.94 9.51
CA GLY A 71 0.70 12.81 10.65
C GLY A 71 2.19 13.18 10.75
N PRO A 72 2.68 13.57 11.94
CA PRO A 72 4.06 14.02 12.15
C PRO A 72 5.15 12.97 11.84
N ARG A 73 4.75 11.70 11.66
CA ARG A 73 5.64 10.57 11.37
C ARG A 73 5.34 9.97 9.99
N LYS A 74 4.79 10.76 9.07
CA LYS A 74 4.66 10.41 7.66
C LYS A 74 6.03 10.09 7.06
N CYS A 75 6.08 9.21 6.07
CA CYS A 75 7.30 8.94 5.33
C CYS A 75 7.85 10.24 4.73
N VAL A 76 9.12 10.54 4.97
CA VAL A 76 9.81 11.71 4.41
C VAL A 76 10.25 11.51 2.96
N GLY A 77 10.22 10.27 2.47
CA GLY A 77 10.58 9.89 1.10
C GLY A 77 9.38 9.49 0.25
N ASP A 78 8.17 9.93 0.59
CA ASP A 78 6.94 9.59 -0.15
C ASP A 78 7.03 10.01 -1.63
N GLN A 79 7.45 11.25 -1.89
CA GLN A 79 7.67 11.74 -3.25
C GLN A 79 8.81 11.01 -3.95
N PHE A 80 9.92 10.76 -3.23
CA PHE A 80 11.09 10.06 -3.78
C PHE A 80 10.72 8.66 -4.26
N ALA A 81 10.12 7.85 -3.39
CA ALA A 81 9.76 6.47 -3.69
C ALA A 81 8.70 6.39 -4.80
N LEU A 82 7.75 7.32 -4.82
CA LEU A 82 6.75 7.38 -5.89
C LEU A 82 7.38 7.68 -7.25
N MET A 83 8.28 8.67 -7.32
CA MET A 83 9.01 9.00 -8.55
C MET A 83 9.91 7.85 -9.00
N GLU A 84 10.63 7.23 -8.07
CA GLU A 84 11.49 6.06 -8.34
C GLU A 84 10.68 4.92 -8.97
N ALA A 85 9.54 4.56 -8.36
CA ALA A 85 8.67 3.49 -8.87
C ALA A 85 8.08 3.83 -10.24
N ILE A 86 7.63 5.08 -10.45
CA ILE A 86 7.08 5.54 -11.74
C ILE A 86 8.15 5.43 -12.83
N VAL A 87 9.36 5.95 -12.60
CA VAL A 87 10.44 5.93 -13.60
C VAL A 87 10.88 4.50 -13.90
N ALA A 88 11.10 3.67 -12.87
CA ALA A 88 11.50 2.28 -13.04
C ALA A 88 10.46 1.48 -13.84
N LEU A 89 9.17 1.61 -13.47
CA LEU A 89 8.09 0.93 -14.17
C LEU A 89 7.94 1.43 -15.61
N ALA A 90 7.99 2.75 -15.83
CA ALA A 90 7.90 3.34 -17.17
C ALA A 90 9.02 2.84 -18.09
N ILE A 91 10.27 2.82 -17.61
CA ILE A 91 11.40 2.28 -18.36
C ILE A 91 11.21 0.78 -18.62
N PHE A 92 10.77 0.01 -17.63
CA PHE A 92 10.54 -1.43 -17.77
C PHE A 92 9.49 -1.73 -18.83
N ILE A 93 8.30 -1.12 -18.76
CA ILE A 93 7.21 -1.35 -19.71
C ILE A 93 7.51 -0.77 -21.09
N GLN A 94 8.37 0.25 -21.20
CA GLN A 94 8.81 0.80 -22.48
C GLN A 94 9.65 -0.20 -23.28
N HIS A 95 10.46 -1.01 -22.61
CA HIS A 95 11.45 -1.88 -23.26
C HIS A 95 11.09 -3.37 -23.23
N MET A 96 10.24 -3.81 -22.30
CA MET A 96 9.96 -5.22 -22.06
C MET A 96 8.46 -5.50 -22.10
N ASN A 97 8.07 -6.58 -22.79
CA ASN A 97 6.84 -7.29 -22.50
C ASN A 97 7.13 -8.30 -21.39
N PHE A 98 6.15 -8.57 -20.55
CA PHE A 98 6.28 -9.50 -19.45
C PHE A 98 5.02 -10.34 -19.30
N GLU A 99 5.21 -11.63 -19.05
CA GLU A 99 4.15 -12.59 -18.77
C GLU A 99 4.52 -13.40 -17.54
N LEU A 100 3.54 -13.65 -16.67
CA LEU A 100 3.74 -14.50 -15.50
C LEU A 100 4.08 -15.93 -15.94
N VAL A 101 5.12 -16.54 -15.35
CA VAL A 101 5.37 -17.97 -15.56
C VAL A 101 4.17 -18.75 -14.98
N PRO A 102 3.55 -19.68 -15.73
CA PRO A 102 2.37 -20.41 -15.25
C PRO A 102 2.70 -21.30 -14.04
N ASP A 103 1.64 -21.78 -13.38
CA ASP A 103 1.69 -22.76 -12.28
C ASP A 103 2.50 -22.33 -11.03
N GLN A 104 2.69 -21.01 -10.87
CA GLN A 104 3.24 -20.45 -9.63
C GLN A 104 2.14 -20.27 -8.57
N ASN A 105 2.44 -20.64 -7.33
CA ASN A 105 1.61 -20.25 -6.18
C ASN A 105 2.04 -18.87 -5.64
N ILE A 106 1.42 -17.80 -6.15
CA ILE A 106 1.70 -16.44 -5.70
C ILE A 106 0.91 -16.15 -4.43
N SER A 107 1.55 -16.36 -3.28
CA SER A 107 1.00 -16.06 -1.95
C SER A 107 1.83 -15.01 -1.21
N MET A 108 1.22 -14.39 -0.20
CA MET A 108 1.83 -13.33 0.59
C MET A 108 2.52 -13.89 1.83
N THR A 109 3.74 -13.43 2.09
CA THR A 109 4.43 -13.52 3.37
C THR A 109 4.65 -12.10 3.90
N THR A 110 4.40 -11.89 5.20
CA THR A 110 4.50 -10.57 5.84
C THR A 110 5.77 -10.44 6.68
N GLY A 111 6.41 -9.28 6.59
CA GLY A 111 7.55 -8.88 7.41
C GLY A 111 7.60 -7.36 7.53
N ALA A 112 8.75 -6.74 7.31
CA ALA A 112 8.83 -5.29 7.15
C ALA A 112 7.97 -4.81 5.95
N THR A 113 7.95 -5.59 4.88
CA THR A 113 7.07 -5.44 3.71
C THR A 113 6.29 -6.73 3.47
N ILE A 114 5.25 -6.65 2.63
CA ILE A 114 4.63 -7.85 2.06
C ILE A 114 5.51 -8.28 0.88
N HIS A 115 5.93 -9.55 0.87
CA HIS A 115 6.70 -10.15 -0.19
C HIS A 115 6.11 -11.50 -0.59
N THR A 116 6.51 -12.03 -1.74
CA THR A 116 6.03 -13.32 -2.20
C THR A 116 6.69 -14.44 -1.41
N THR A 117 5.91 -15.48 -1.09
CA THR A 117 6.43 -16.66 -0.39
C THR A 117 7.45 -17.42 -1.24
N ASN A 118 7.31 -17.41 -2.57
CA ASN A 118 8.05 -18.27 -3.47
C ASN A 118 8.76 -17.54 -4.63
N GLY A 119 8.86 -16.20 -4.57
CA GLY A 119 9.32 -15.39 -5.70
C GLY A 119 8.19 -14.96 -6.64
N LEU A 120 8.52 -14.13 -7.63
CA LEU A 120 7.61 -13.69 -8.70
C LEU A 120 8.35 -13.85 -10.04
N TYR A 121 8.25 -15.03 -10.64
CA TYR A 121 8.98 -15.35 -11.87
C TYR A 121 8.19 -14.89 -13.10
N MET A 122 8.89 -14.18 -13.98
CA MET A 122 8.33 -13.59 -15.20
C MET A 122 9.12 -14.05 -16.43
N LYS A 123 8.42 -14.29 -17.54
CA LYS A 123 9.02 -14.38 -18.87
C LYS A 123 9.12 -12.97 -19.44
N LEU A 124 10.29 -12.58 -19.90
CA LEU A 124 10.53 -11.27 -20.49
C LEU A 124 10.82 -11.41 -21.99
N SER A 125 10.30 -10.50 -22.80
CA SER A 125 10.69 -10.34 -24.20
C SER A 125 10.87 -8.87 -24.54
N GLN A 126 11.81 -8.56 -25.43
CA GLN A 126 12.05 -7.17 -25.85
C GLN A 126 10.84 -6.65 -26.62
N ARG A 127 10.40 -5.42 -26.30
CA ARG A 127 9.47 -4.67 -27.15
C ARG A 127 10.25 -4.10 -28.32
N LEU A 128 10.01 -4.65 -29.51
CA LEU A 128 10.44 -4.02 -30.75
C LEU A 128 9.66 -2.70 -30.90
N LYS A 129 10.38 -1.61 -31.17
CA LYS A 129 9.77 -0.31 -31.47
C LYS A 129 8.95 -0.35 -32.75
#